data_AF-A0A521SC77-F1
#
_entry.id   AF-A0A521SC77-F1
#
_cell.length_a   1.000
_cell.length_b   1.000
_cell.length_c   1.000
_cell.angle_alpha   90.00
_cell.angle_beta   90.00
_cell.angle_gamma   90.00
#
_symmetry.space_group_name_H-M   'P 1'
#
loop_
_entity.id
_entity.type
_entity.pdbx_description
1 polymer ?
#
loop_
_entity_poly.entity_id
_entity_poly.type
_entity_poly.pdbx_seq_one_letter_code
_entity_poly.pdbx_strand_id
1 'polypeptide(L)'
;MPPSSPLAQTVNDLLSALAAPVFVLVLHILRVLFLTEYHELDMLMHFLGGASILVAGLVAGSRLRRRGLIPADLPPWLAAFALIGLVGLVGIAWEFFEFATDYAAQTQAQGGLKDTMADLALDLLGGMSALLVAPWFAQRMKK
;
A
#
# COMPACT_ATOMS: atom_id res chain seq x y z
N MET A 1 7.38 -0.26 -33.32
CA MET A 1 6.64 -1.32 -32.59
C MET A 1 5.16 -0.97 -32.64
N PRO A 2 4.26 -1.93 -32.90
CA PRO A 2 2.82 -1.66 -32.84
C PRO A 2 2.43 -1.18 -31.43
N PRO A 3 1.45 -0.28 -31.29
CA PRO A 3 0.99 0.16 -29.98
C PRO A 3 0.45 -1.05 -29.20
N SER A 4 0.84 -1.18 -27.93
CA SER A 4 0.36 -2.24 -27.05
C SER A 4 -1.17 -2.19 -26.92
N SER A 5 -1.82 -3.35 -26.84
CA SER A 5 -3.29 -3.44 -26.70
C SER A 5 -3.82 -2.64 -25.49
N PRO A 6 -5.08 -2.17 -25.49
CA PRO A 6 -5.65 -1.45 -24.36
C PRO A 6 -5.52 -2.20 -23.03
N LEU A 7 -5.67 -3.53 -23.04
CA LEU A 7 -5.45 -4.40 -21.89
C LEU A 7 -3.99 -4.34 -21.40
N ALA A 8 -3.02 -4.50 -22.31
CA ALA A 8 -1.60 -4.47 -21.95
C ALA A 8 -1.20 -3.12 -21.33
N GLN A 9 -1.76 -2.02 -21.83
CA GLN A 9 -1.50 -0.70 -21.25
C GLN A 9 -2.11 -0.55 -19.86
N THR A 10 -3.33 -1.05 -19.63
CA THR A 10 -3.96 -1.06 -18.29
C THR A 10 -3.14 -1.89 -17.31
N VAL A 11 -2.63 -3.06 -17.72
CA VAL A 11 -1.76 -3.88 -16.89
C VAL A 11 -0.48 -3.12 -16.53
N ASN A 12 0.17 -2.46 -17.50
CA ASN A 12 1.37 -1.67 -17.25
C ASN A 12 1.11 -0.48 -16.30
N ASP A 13 -0.06 0.14 -16.41
CA ASP A 13 -0.50 1.21 -15.52
C ASP A 13 -0.69 0.73 -14.07
N LEU A 14 -1.20 -0.49 -13.88
CA LEU A 14 -1.34 -1.10 -12.56
C LEU A 14 0.01 -1.53 -11.98
N LEU A 15 0.82 -2.23 -12.78
CA LEU A 15 2.14 -2.70 -12.35
C LEU A 15 3.05 -1.56 -11.93
N SER A 16 3.09 -0.48 -12.70
CA SER A 16 3.92 0.68 -12.34
C SER A 16 3.40 1.48 -11.15
N ALA A 17 2.14 1.28 -10.72
CA ALA A 17 1.63 1.84 -9.47
C ALA A 17 2.20 1.10 -8.24
N LEU A 18 2.65 -0.14 -8.40
CA LEU A 18 3.22 -0.97 -7.32
C LEU A 18 4.65 -0.58 -6.93
N ALA A 19 5.27 0.38 -7.60
CA ALA A 19 6.66 0.76 -7.34
C ALA A 19 6.90 1.16 -5.87
N ALA A 20 6.01 1.94 -5.26
CA ALA A 20 6.14 2.35 -3.85
C ALA A 20 5.95 1.18 -2.87
N PRO A 21 4.88 0.35 -2.97
CA PRO A 21 4.76 -0.86 -2.16
C PRO A 21 5.93 -1.83 -2.30
N VAL A 22 6.43 -2.04 -3.51
CA VAL A 22 7.60 -2.90 -3.74
C VAL A 22 8.84 -2.35 -3.06
N PHE A 23 9.05 -1.04 -3.09
CA PHE A 23 10.17 -0.42 -2.38
C PHE A 23 10.08 -0.64 -0.87
N VAL A 24 8.91 -0.43 -0.26
CA VAL A 24 8.71 -0.68 1.18
C VAL A 24 8.88 -2.17 1.51
N LEU A 25 8.35 -3.06 0.68
CA LEU A 25 8.54 -4.51 0.85
C LEU A 25 10.02 -4.91 0.82
N VAL A 26 10.81 -4.34 -0.09
CA VAL A 26 12.26 -4.58 -0.13
C VAL A 26 12.92 -4.09 1.15
N LEU A 27 12.57 -2.89 1.64
CA LEU A 27 13.10 -2.40 2.93
C LEU A 27 12.73 -3.30 4.09
N HIS A 28 11.48 -3.78 4.13
CA HIS A 28 11.02 -4.71 5.16
C HIS A 28 11.78 -6.05 5.10
N ILE A 29 11.98 -6.62 3.91
CA ILE A 29 12.79 -7.84 3.73
C ILE A 29 14.23 -7.62 4.18
N LEU A 30 14.85 -6.49 3.81
CA LEU A 30 16.21 -6.17 4.25
C LEU A 30 16.27 -6.03 5.79
N ARG A 31 15.24 -5.45 6.40
CA ARG A 31 15.13 -5.38 7.86
C ARG A 31 15.07 -6.78 8.47
N VAL A 32 14.23 -7.67 7.95
CA VAL A 32 14.10 -9.05 8.44
C VAL A 32 15.41 -9.84 8.26
N LEU A 33 16.17 -9.60 7.20
CA LEU A 33 17.42 -10.33 6.93
C LEU A 33 18.64 -9.79 7.70
N PHE A 34 18.70 -8.48 7.97
CA PHE A 34 19.93 -7.84 8.45
C PHE A 34 19.78 -7.03 9.73
N LEU A 35 18.55 -6.66 10.13
CA LEU A 35 18.28 -5.71 11.23
C LEU A 35 17.26 -6.29 12.23
N THR A 36 17.37 -7.59 12.54
CA THR A 36 16.42 -8.34 13.37
C THR A 36 16.24 -7.78 14.78
N GLU A 37 17.28 -7.16 15.35
CA GLU A 37 17.26 -6.58 16.70
C GLU A 37 16.43 -5.28 16.81
N TYR A 38 16.10 -4.65 15.68
CA TYR A 38 15.39 -3.37 15.64
C TYR A 38 13.89 -3.58 15.40
N HIS A 39 13.20 -4.02 16.46
CA HIS A 39 11.77 -4.31 16.41
C HIS A 39 10.92 -3.10 15.99
N GLU A 40 11.31 -1.89 16.38
CA GLU A 40 10.59 -0.65 16.07
C GLU A 40 10.59 -0.29 14.60
N LEU A 41 11.54 -0.83 13.81
CA LEU A 41 11.52 -0.66 12.36
C LEU A 41 10.35 -1.40 11.71
N ASP A 42 9.81 -2.41 12.37
CA ASP A 42 8.65 -3.15 11.88
C ASP A 42 7.39 -2.28 11.87
N MET A 43 7.09 -1.65 13.01
CA MET A 43 6.06 -0.61 13.14
C MET A 43 6.23 0.51 12.09
N LEU A 44 7.46 0.94 11.82
CA LEU A 44 7.72 1.92 10.76
C LEU A 44 7.38 1.36 9.37
N MET A 45 7.69 0.08 9.10
CA MET A 45 7.34 -0.57 7.84
C MET A 45 5.83 -0.69 7.65
N HIS A 46 5.05 -0.96 8.70
CA HIS A 46 3.58 -0.94 8.62
C HIS A 46 3.05 0.45 8.26
N PHE A 47 3.51 1.50 8.95
CA PHE A 47 3.13 2.86 8.60
C PHE A 47 3.49 3.22 7.14
N LEU A 48 4.71 2.92 6.71
CA LEU A 48 5.13 3.17 5.33
C LEU A 48 4.41 2.27 4.32
N GLY A 49 4.08 1.04 4.72
CA GLY A 49 3.33 0.05 3.96
C GLY A 49 1.95 0.59 3.62
N GLY A 50 1.17 0.94 4.63
CA GLY A 50 -0.15 1.55 4.43
C GLY A 50 -0.12 2.84 3.61
N ALA A 51 0.87 3.72 3.84
CA ALA A 51 1.06 4.93 3.05
C ALA A 51 1.34 4.60 1.56
N SER A 52 2.20 3.61 1.30
CA SER A 52 2.58 3.20 -0.05
C SER A 52 1.43 2.54 -0.82
N ILE A 53 0.60 1.74 -0.15
CA ILE A 53 -0.60 1.12 -0.74
C ILE A 53 -1.60 2.20 -1.14
N LEU A 54 -1.80 3.22 -0.30
CA LEU A 54 -2.68 4.32 -0.66
C LEU A 54 -2.14 5.11 -1.87
N VAL A 55 -0.84 5.40 -1.91
CA VAL A 55 -0.20 6.04 -3.07
C VAL A 55 -0.40 5.21 -4.34
N ALA A 56 -0.20 3.89 -4.26
CA ALA A 56 -0.44 2.97 -5.37
C ALA A 56 -1.90 3.05 -5.85
N GLY A 57 -2.86 3.04 -4.92
CA GLY A 57 -4.28 3.17 -5.22
C GLY A 57 -4.64 4.51 -5.90
N LEU A 58 -4.04 5.63 -5.45
CA LEU A 58 -4.21 6.95 -6.08
C LEU A 58 -3.66 6.98 -7.51
N VAL A 59 -2.45 6.44 -7.72
CA VAL A 59 -1.80 6.39 -9.04
C VAL A 59 -2.61 5.50 -10.00
N ALA A 60 -2.98 4.30 -9.56
CA ALA A 60 -3.81 3.38 -10.32
C ALA A 60 -5.17 4.01 -10.66
N GLY A 61 -5.86 4.56 -9.66
CA GLY A 61 -7.16 5.22 -9.84
C GLY A 61 -7.11 6.40 -10.82
N SER A 62 -6.07 7.21 -10.77
CA SER A 62 -5.85 8.31 -11.74
C SER A 62 -5.70 7.81 -13.18
N ARG A 63 -4.95 6.71 -13.38
CA ARG A 63 -4.74 6.11 -14.70
C ARG A 63 -6.01 5.44 -15.23
N LEU A 64 -6.70 4.67 -14.39
CA LEU A 64 -7.98 4.03 -14.74
C LEU A 64 -9.06 5.07 -15.08
N ARG A 65 -9.13 6.20 -14.35
CA ARG A 65 -10.03 7.32 -14.68
C ARG A 65 -9.70 7.93 -16.05
N ARG A 66 -8.42 8.13 -16.38
CA ARG A 66 -8.01 8.62 -17.72
C ARG A 66 -8.39 7.67 -18.86
N ARG A 67 -8.56 6.38 -18.56
CA ARG A 67 -9.06 5.36 -19.50
C ARG A 67 -10.58 5.25 -19.54
N GLY A 68 -11.32 6.02 -18.74
CA GLY A 68 -12.77 5.92 -18.64
C GLY A 68 -13.28 4.68 -17.89
N LEU A 69 -12.41 3.96 -17.17
CA LEU A 69 -12.78 2.76 -16.38
C LEU A 69 -13.32 3.10 -14.99
N ILE A 70 -13.12 4.34 -14.54
CA ILE A 70 -13.70 4.87 -13.30
C ILE A 70 -14.54 6.09 -13.66
N PRO A 71 -15.80 6.18 -13.20
CA PRO A 71 -16.66 7.33 -13.44
C PRO A 71 -16.00 8.64 -13.00
N ALA A 72 -16.13 9.69 -13.83
CA ALA A 72 -15.54 10.99 -13.55
C ALA A 72 -16.21 11.68 -12.34
N ASP A 73 -17.48 11.37 -12.10
CA ASP A 73 -18.36 11.87 -11.05
C ASP A 73 -18.33 11.04 -9.76
N LEU A 74 -17.43 10.06 -9.64
CA LEU A 74 -17.26 9.28 -8.41
C LEU A 74 -17.03 10.21 -7.21
N PRO A 75 -17.89 10.17 -6.17
CA PRO A 75 -17.77 11.05 -5.02
C PRO A 75 -16.41 10.90 -4.32
N PRO A 76 -15.73 12.00 -3.96
CA PRO A 76 -14.40 11.93 -3.33
C PRO A 76 -14.37 11.12 -2.02
N TRP A 77 -15.43 11.20 -1.22
CA TRP A 77 -15.52 10.43 0.04
C TRP A 77 -15.60 8.93 -0.20
N LEU A 78 -16.27 8.49 -1.28
CA LEU A 78 -16.39 7.08 -1.64
C LEU A 78 -15.07 6.54 -2.18
N ALA A 79 -14.36 7.35 -2.98
CA ALA A 79 -13.01 7.04 -3.42
C ALA A 79 -12.04 6.93 -2.22
N ALA A 80 -12.11 7.87 -1.27
CA ALA A 80 -11.32 7.82 -0.04
C ALA A 80 -11.63 6.57 0.79
N PHE A 81 -12.91 6.26 1.00
CA PHE A 81 -13.34 5.05 1.70
C PHE A 81 -12.80 3.78 1.05
N ALA A 82 -12.90 3.66 -0.29
CA ALA A 82 -12.37 2.52 -1.02
C ALA A 82 -10.85 2.38 -0.90
N LEU A 83 -10.11 3.50 -0.93
CA LEU A 83 -8.65 3.50 -0.79
C LEU A 83 -8.20 3.12 0.62
N ILE A 84 -8.85 3.64 1.66
CA ILE A 84 -8.55 3.26 3.05
C ILE A 84 -8.96 1.81 3.32
N GLY A 85 -10.09 1.36 2.75
CA GLY A 85 -10.48 -0.05 2.79
C GLY A 85 -9.45 -0.96 2.12
N LEU A 86 -8.88 -0.54 0.98
CA LEU A 86 -7.78 -1.27 0.33
C LEU A 86 -6.54 -1.36 1.23
N VAL A 87 -6.16 -0.27 1.90
CA VAL A 87 -5.05 -0.28 2.88
C VAL A 87 -5.32 -1.30 3.98
N GLY A 88 -6.50 -1.26 4.61
CA GLY A 88 -6.86 -2.21 5.67
C GLY A 88 -6.90 -3.66 5.18
N LEU A 89 -7.40 -3.93 3.97
CA LEU A 89 -7.41 -5.28 3.39
C LEU A 89 -6.01 -5.82 3.14
N VAL A 90 -5.08 -4.97 2.68
CA VAL A 90 -3.68 -5.39 2.48
C VAL A 90 -3.00 -5.64 3.83
N GLY A 91 -3.21 -4.78 4.84
CA GLY A 91 -2.72 -5.01 6.20
C GLY A 91 -3.23 -6.33 6.78
N ILE A 92 -4.53 -6.61 6.69
CA ILE A 92 -5.10 -7.89 7.12
C ILE A 92 -4.46 -9.07 6.39
N ALA A 93 -4.25 -8.96 5.08
CA ALA A 93 -3.58 -10.01 4.31
C ALA A 93 -2.12 -10.21 4.74
N TRP A 94 -1.42 -9.14 5.15
CA TRP A 94 -0.07 -9.20 5.68
C TRP A 94 0.00 -9.93 7.02
N GLU A 95 -0.88 -9.58 7.96
CA GLU A 95 -0.99 -10.27 9.26
C GLU A 95 -1.30 -11.77 9.12
N PHE A 96 -2.16 -12.12 8.15
CA PHE A 96 -2.40 -13.53 7.83
C PHE A 96 -1.16 -14.23 7.26
N PHE A 97 -0.36 -13.51 6.48
CA PHE A 97 0.91 -14.03 5.97
C PHE A 97 1.89 -14.27 7.12
N GLU A 98 2.05 -13.33 8.05
CA GLU A 98 2.93 -13.48 9.22
C GLU A 98 2.50 -14.61 10.14
N PHE A 99 1.20 -14.70 10.43
CA PHE A 99 0.62 -15.84 11.13
C PHE A 99 0.93 -17.16 10.43
N ALA A 100 0.77 -17.21 9.09
CA ALA A 100 1.04 -18.42 8.33
C ALA A 100 2.53 -18.79 8.34
N THR A 101 3.44 -17.82 8.32
CA THR A 101 4.88 -18.09 8.45
C THR A 101 5.25 -18.57 9.85
N ASP A 102 4.65 -18.01 10.90
CA ASP A 102 4.87 -18.47 12.27
C ASP A 102 4.39 -19.91 12.45
N TYR A 103 3.22 -20.22 11.89
CA TYR A 103 2.66 -21.57 11.91
C TYR A 103 3.50 -22.57 11.11
N ALA A 104 3.85 -22.25 9.86
CA ALA A 104 4.46 -23.19 8.93
C ALA A 104 5.99 -23.29 9.03
N ALA A 105 6.67 -22.18 9.38
CA ALA A 105 8.13 -22.06 9.38
C ALA A 105 8.71 -21.76 10.76
N GLN A 106 7.88 -21.70 11.81
CA GLN A 106 8.31 -21.44 13.20
C GLN A 106 9.07 -20.12 13.34
N THR A 107 8.68 -19.12 12.56
CA THR A 107 9.14 -17.74 12.71
C THR A 107 8.50 -17.08 13.95
N GLN A 108 8.84 -15.82 14.19
CA GLN A 108 8.24 -14.97 15.23
C GLN A 108 7.81 -13.63 14.61
N ALA A 109 7.26 -13.69 13.40
CA ALA A 109 6.92 -12.53 12.59
C ALA A 109 5.68 -11.80 13.14
N GLN A 110 4.65 -12.51 13.60
CA GLN A 110 3.38 -11.91 13.98
C GLN A 110 3.42 -11.14 15.32
N GLY A 111 4.32 -11.53 16.25
CA GLY A 111 4.43 -10.93 17.59
C GLY A 111 3.24 -11.13 18.55
N GLY A 112 2.06 -11.51 18.03
CA GLY A 112 0.83 -11.80 18.76
C GLY A 112 -0.21 -10.68 18.65
N LEU A 113 -1.37 -10.85 19.33
CA LEU A 113 -2.54 -9.97 19.14
C LEU A 113 -2.26 -8.47 19.32
N LYS A 114 -1.44 -8.09 20.30
CA LYS A 114 -1.15 -6.68 20.56
C LYS A 114 -0.36 -6.05 19.40
N ASP A 115 0.55 -6.80 18.81
CA ASP A 115 1.39 -6.38 17.68
C ASP A 115 0.51 -6.19 16.45
N THR A 116 -0.20 -7.24 16.04
CA THR A 116 -1.21 -7.22 14.97
C THR A 116 -2.18 -6.02 15.06
N MET A 117 -2.68 -5.68 16.25
CA MET A 117 -3.56 -4.51 16.41
C MET A 117 -2.83 -3.18 16.21
N ALA A 118 -1.57 -3.08 16.64
CA ALA A 118 -0.73 -1.90 16.43
C ALA A 118 -0.36 -1.76 14.95
N ASP A 119 -0.02 -2.86 14.28
CA ASP A 119 0.39 -2.92 12.88
C ASP A 119 -0.75 -2.51 11.94
N LEU A 120 -1.94 -3.09 12.12
CA LEU A 120 -3.14 -2.66 11.39
C LEU A 120 -3.49 -1.19 11.66
N ALA A 121 -3.30 -0.70 12.88
CA ALA A 121 -3.51 0.71 13.18
C ALA A 121 -2.48 1.61 12.46
N LEU A 122 -1.22 1.19 12.41
CA LEU A 122 -0.15 1.91 11.73
C LEU A 122 -0.33 1.90 10.21
N ASP A 123 -0.75 0.79 9.61
CA ASP A 123 -1.14 0.71 8.21
C ASP A 123 -2.21 1.76 7.88
N LEU A 124 -3.30 1.79 8.65
CA LEU A 124 -4.38 2.76 8.45
C LEU A 124 -3.91 4.20 8.65
N LEU A 125 -3.11 4.48 9.69
CA LEU A 125 -2.54 5.81 9.94
C LEU A 125 -1.63 6.27 8.80
N GLY A 126 -0.81 5.36 8.26
CA GLY A 126 0.03 5.61 7.09
C GLY A 126 -0.80 5.97 5.87
N GLY A 127 -1.82 5.15 5.57
CA GLY A 127 -2.76 5.40 4.48
C GLY A 127 -3.49 6.74 4.63
N MET A 128 -4.04 7.03 5.81
CA MET A 128 -4.72 8.31 6.10
C MET A 128 -3.77 9.50 5.93
N SER A 129 -2.54 9.40 6.41
CA SER A 129 -1.53 10.45 6.29
C SER A 129 -1.21 10.75 4.81
N ALA A 130 -1.00 9.71 4.01
CA ALA A 130 -0.78 9.85 2.58
C ALA A 130 -1.98 10.49 1.86
N LEU A 131 -3.20 10.16 2.28
CA LEU A 131 -4.43 10.68 1.67
C LEU A 131 -4.59 12.18 1.92
N LEU A 132 -4.21 12.66 3.10
CA LEU A 132 -4.23 14.08 3.45
C LEU A 132 -3.17 14.90 2.70
N VAL A 133 -1.99 14.33 2.48
CA VAL A 133 -0.85 15.02 1.84
C VAL A 133 -0.94 15.02 0.30
N ALA A 134 -1.53 13.98 -0.30
CA ALA A 134 -1.56 13.81 -1.75
C ALA A 134 -2.19 14.99 -2.53
N PRO A 135 -3.32 15.59 -2.12
CA PRO A 135 -3.90 16.76 -2.80
C PRO A 135 -2.96 17.96 -2.84
N TRP A 136 -2.21 18.19 -1.77
CA TRP A 136 -1.26 19.30 -1.66
C TRP A 136 -0.05 19.11 -2.58
N PHE A 137 0.47 17.88 -2.67
CA PHE A 137 1.54 17.55 -3.61
C PHE A 137 1.10 17.71 -5.06
N ALA A 138 -0.11 17.25 -5.40
CA ALA A 138 -0.66 17.36 -6.75
C ALA A 138 -0.86 18.81 -7.21
N GLN A 139 -1.11 19.75 -6.28
CA GLN A 139 -1.23 21.18 -6.59
C GLN A 139 0.14 21.83 -6.89
N ARG A 140 1.23 21.35 -6.28
CA ARG A 140 2.57 21.92 -6.47
C ARG A 140 3.23 21.50 -7.78
N MET A 141 2.89 20.34 -8.31
CA MET A 141 3.39 19.82 -9.60
C MET A 141 2.69 20.43 -10.82
N LYS A 142 1.64 21.24 -10.62
CA LYS A 142 0.91 21.95 -11.69
C LYS A 142 1.41 23.39 -11.91
N LYS A 143 2.41 23.83 -11.15
CA LYS A 143 3.14 25.08 -11.37
C LYS A 143 4.40 24.79 -12.18
#